data_AF-A0A0Q5U1D2-F1
#
_entry.id   AF-A0A0Q5U1D2-F1
#
_cell.length_a   1.000
_cell.length_b   1.000
_cell.length_c   1.000
_cell.angle_alpha   90.00
_cell.angle_beta   90.00
_cell.angle_gamma   90.00
#
_symmetry.space_group_name_H-M   'P 1'
#
loop_
_entity.id
_entity.type
_entity.pdbx_description
1 polymer ?
#
loop_
_entity_poly.entity_id
_entity_poly.type
_entity_poly.pdbx_seq_one_letter_code
_entity_poly.pdbx_strand_id
1 'polypeptide(L)' 'MQNTTNTTSDLQQFILKFEPSKFKLMSYGIEIRGLYDLHGSMLRARDIIENLGLNLKVNHNAEMLSYRGFEVNIV' A
#
# COMPACT_ATOMS: atom_id res chain seq x y z
N MET A 1 20.71 -15.02 -7.88
CA MET A 1 19.73 -14.24 -8.67
C MET A 1 18.77 -13.61 -7.68
N GLN A 2 18.47 -12.33 -7.83
CA GLN A 2 17.67 -11.55 -6.87
C GLN A 2 16.30 -12.23 -6.69
N ASN A 3 15.91 -12.52 -5.44
CA ASN A 3 14.57 -13.01 -5.12
C ASN A 3 13.57 -11.90 -5.45
N THR A 4 13.12 -11.85 -6.70
CA THR A 4 11.95 -11.09 -7.14
C THR A 4 10.75 -11.70 -6.44
N THR A 5 10.43 -11.17 -5.25
CA THR A 5 9.10 -11.26 -4.68
C THR A 5 8.12 -10.92 -5.78
N ASN A 6 7.40 -11.92 -6.30
CA ASN A 6 6.37 -11.73 -7.30
C ASN A 6 5.28 -10.85 -6.69
N THR A 7 5.43 -9.53 -6.83
CA THR A 7 4.38 -8.55 -6.57
C THR A 7 3.18 -9.03 -7.39
N THR A 8 2.08 -9.39 -6.72
CA THR A 8 0.87 -9.89 -7.39
C THR A 8 0.36 -8.85 -8.38
N SER A 9 -0.39 -9.28 -9.41
CA SER A 9 -0.97 -8.36 -10.40
C SER A 9 -1.75 -7.23 -9.71
N ASP A 10 -2.52 -7.55 -8.67
CA ASP A 10 -3.30 -6.60 -7.90
C ASP A 10 -2.42 -5.53 -7.23
N LEU A 11 -1.31 -5.93 -6.60
CA LEU A 11 -0.41 -4.99 -5.94
C LEU A 11 0.32 -4.09 -6.95
N GLN A 12 0.66 -4.61 -8.12
CA GLN A 12 1.21 -3.79 -9.22
C GLN A 12 0.18 -2.78 -9.73
N GLN A 13 -1.07 -3.20 -9.96
CA GLN A 13 -2.16 -2.31 -10.37
C GLN A 13 -2.42 -1.22 -9.33
N PHE A 14 -2.41 -1.58 -8.05
CA PHE A 14 -2.53 -0.62 -6.96
C PHE A 14 -1.41 0.43 -7.00
N ILE A 15 -0.15 0.01 -7.13
CA ILE A 15 1.00 0.94 -7.17
C ILE A 15 0.88 1.89 -8.37
N LEU A 16 0.50 1.38 -9.53
CA LEU A 16 0.30 2.18 -10.74
C LEU A 16 -0.83 3.20 -10.59
N LYS A 17 -1.90 2.87 -9.85
CA LYS A 17 -3.04 3.78 -9.67
C LYS A 17 -2.85 4.76 -8.52
N PHE A 18 -2.25 4.31 -7.42
CA PHE A 18 -2.05 5.11 -6.22
C PHE A 18 -0.84 6.05 -6.33
N GLU A 19 0.15 5.70 -7.16
CA GLU A 19 1.38 6.47 -7.43
C GLU A 19 2.09 6.95 -6.15
N PRO A 20 2.47 6.04 -5.23
CA PRO A 20 3.12 6.43 -3.99
C PRO A 20 4.51 7.02 -4.27
N SER A 21 4.79 8.23 -3.77
CA SER A 21 6.10 8.88 -3.93
C SER A 21 7.23 8.15 -3.21
N LYS A 22 6.93 7.46 -2.11
CA LYS A 22 7.88 6.65 -1.34
C LYS A 22 7.19 5.46 -0.72
N PHE A 23 7.67 4.26 -1.03
CA PHE A 23 7.20 3.03 -0.42
C PHE A 23 8.33 2.01 -0.25
N LYS A 24 8.11 1.04 0.63
CA LYS A 24 8.97 -0.12 0.85
C LYS A 24 8.22 -1.37 0.40
N LEU A 25 8.87 -2.21 -0.39
CA LEU A 25 8.35 -3.55 -0.71
C LEU A 25 8.46 -4.45 0.54
N MET A 26 7.39 -5.17 0.84
CA MET A 26 7.28 -6.12 1.94
C MET A 26 6.96 -7.50 1.39
N SER A 27 7.15 -8.56 2.18
CA SER A 27 6.90 -9.94 1.73
C SER A 27 5.45 -10.21 1.30
N TYR A 28 4.49 -9.44 1.83
CA TYR A 28 3.05 -9.60 1.58
C TYR A 28 2.35 -8.31 1.14
N GLY A 29 3.10 -7.31 0.66
CA GLY A 29 2.53 -5.98 0.43
C GLY A 29 3.53 -4.89 0.16
N ILE A 30 3.09 -3.65 0.35
CA ILE A 30 3.94 -2.48 0.43
C ILE A 30 3.62 -1.66 1.68
N GLU A 31 4.63 -0.94 2.15
CA GLU A 31 4.47 0.05 3.20
C GLU A 31 4.72 1.45 2.62
N ILE A 32 3.72 2.32 2.70
CA ILE A 32 3.80 3.71 2.24
C ILE A 32 4.13 4.58 3.45
N ARG A 33 5.09 5.51 3.32
CA ARG A 33 5.67 6.25 4.46
C ARG A 33 5.72 7.75 4.20
N GLY A 34 5.66 8.54 5.27
CA GLY A 34 5.91 9.98 5.21
C GLY A 34 4.80 10.78 4.50
N LEU A 35 3.55 10.34 4.64
CA LEU A 35 2.41 10.98 4.00
C LEU A 35 2.03 12.28 4.72
N TYR A 36 1.84 13.36 3.96
CA TYR A 36 1.36 14.63 4.53
C TYR A 36 -0.08 14.49 5.05
N ASP A 37 -0.97 13.93 4.24
CA ASP A 37 -2.35 13.61 4.60
C ASP A 37 -2.53 12.10 4.71
N LEU A 38 -2.27 11.55 5.89
CA LEU A 38 -2.34 10.11 6.14
C LEU A 38 -3.77 9.58 6.00
N HIS A 39 -4.75 10.29 6.57
CA HIS A 39 -6.14 9.82 6.58
C HIS A 39 -6.73 9.84 5.17
N GLY A 40 -6.57 10.94 4.42
CA GLY A 40 -7.02 11.01 3.04
C GLY A 40 -6.31 10.01 2.13
N SER A 41 -5.02 9.76 2.38
CA SER A 41 -4.28 8.72 1.64
C SER A 41 -4.81 7.31 1.91
N MET A 42 -5.16 6.98 3.15
CA MET A 42 -5.76 5.68 3.48
C MET A 42 -7.16 5.54 2.87
N LEU A 43 -7.98 6.60 2.87
CA LEU A 43 -9.28 6.60 2.22
C LEU A 43 -9.15 6.38 0.71
N ARG A 44 -8.24 7.12 0.05
CA ARG A 44 -7.96 6.95 -1.39
C ARG A 44 -7.46 5.54 -1.70
N ALA A 45 -6.60 4.97 -0.86
CA ALA A 45 -6.11 3.62 -1.05
C ALA A 45 -7.25 2.59 -0.98
N ARG A 46 -8.17 2.72 -0.01
CA ARG A 46 -9.36 1.87 0.10
C ARG A 46 -10.27 2.00 -1.12
N ASP A 47 -10.53 3.24 -1.56
CA ASP A 47 -11.35 3.53 -2.73
C ASP A 47 -10.77 2.93 -4.02
N ILE A 48 -9.45 3.01 -4.23
CA ILE A 48 -8.79 2.37 -5.37
C ILE A 48 -8.94 0.85 -5.33
N ILE A 49 -8.75 0.24 -4.15
CA ILE A 49 -8.87 -1.21 -3.97
C ILE A 49 -10.30 -1.67 -4.29
N GLU A 50 -11.29 -0.97 -3.76
CA GLU A 50 -12.71 -1.30 -3.96
C GLU A 50 -13.13 -1.09 -5.42
N ASN A 51 -12.82 0.06 -6.02
CA ASN A 51 -13.22 0.39 -7.39
C ASN A 51 -12.57 -0.50 -8.46
N LEU A 52 -11.36 -1.01 -8.19
CA LEU A 52 -10.66 -1.92 -9.10
C LEU A 52 -10.87 -3.40 -8.75
N GLY A 53 -11.58 -3.71 -7.66
CA GLY A 53 -11.82 -5.09 -7.21
C GLY A 53 -10.54 -5.85 -6.84
N LEU A 54 -9.56 -5.17 -6.24
CA LEU A 54 -8.26 -5.75 -5.92
C LEU A 54 -8.32 -6.58 -4.62
N ASN A 55 -7.62 -7.72 -4.57
CA ASN A 55 -7.50 -8.55 -3.37
C ASN A 55 -6.42 -8.02 -2.43
N LEU A 56 -6.59 -6.76 -2.00
CA LEU A 56 -5.68 -6.04 -1.12
C LEU A 56 -6.44 -5.46 0.08
N LYS A 57 -5.72 -5.18 1.15
CA LYS A 57 -6.26 -4.51 2.35
C LYS A 57 -5.30 -3.45 2.87
N VAL A 58 -5.87 -2.35 3.35
CA VAL A 58 -5.13 -1.28 4.03
C VAL A 58 -5.01 -1.63 5.52
N ASN A 59 -3.78 -1.75 6.02
CA ASN A 59 -3.48 -1.98 7.44
C ASN A 59 -2.65 -0.83 8.00
N HIS A 60 -2.73 -0.61 9.31
CA HIS A 60 -1.86 0.31 10.03
C HIS A 60 -1.76 -0.12 11.50
N ASN A 61 -0.68 0.28 12.17
CA ASN A 61 -0.51 0.14 13.61
C ASN A 61 -0.02 1.46 14.22
N ALA A 62 0.04 1.56 15.56
CA ALA A 62 0.42 2.79 16.25
C ALA A 62 1.81 3.32 15.86
N GLU A 63 2.76 2.42 15.60
CA GLU A 63 4.10 2.78 15.15
C GLU A 63 4.04 3.47 13.78
N MET A 64 3.32 2.90 12.81
CA MET A 64 3.10 3.46 11.47
C MET A 64 2.47 4.84 11.50
N LEU A 65 1.48 5.04 12.36
CA LEU A 65 0.83 6.35 12.51
C LEU A 65 1.83 7.42 12.98
N SER A 66 2.79 7.08 13.84
CA SER A 66 3.80 8.03 14.35
C SER A 66 4.70 8.61 13.25
N TYR A 67 5.00 7.82 12.21
CA TYR A 67 5.79 8.26 11.04
C TYR A 67 4.94 8.49 9.78
N ARG A 68 3.61 8.64 9.96
CA ARG A 68 2.67 8.93 8.87
C ARG A 68 2.72 7.88 7.75
N GLY A 69 2.68 6.61 8.12
CA GLY A 69 2.67 5.47 7.21
C GLY A 69 1.48 4.55 7.37
N PHE A 70 1.29 3.68 6.38
CA PHE A 70 0.36 2.56 6.39
C PHE A 70 0.82 1.47 5.41
N GLU A 71 0.24 0.28 5.53
CA GLU A 71 0.51 -0.86 4.64
C GLU A 71 -0.65 -1.17 3.72
N VAL A 72 -0.32 -1.69 2.53
CA VAL A 72 -1.26 -2.34 1.62
C VAL A 72 -0.80 -3.77 1.41
N ASN A 73 -1.55 -4.71 1.96
CA ASN A 73 -1.18 -6.12 1.98
C ASN A 73 -2.15 -6.95 1.14
N ILE A 74 -1.65 -8.04 0.58
CA ILE A 74 -2.46 -9.06 -0.08
C ILE A 74 -3.37 -9.71 0.97
N VAL A 75 -4.63 -9.98 0.60
CA VAL A 75 -5.63 -10.62 1.47
C VAL A 75 -5.39 -12.12 1.58
#